data_AF-Q065A9-F1
#
_entry.id   AF-Q065A9-F1
#
_cell.length_a   1.000
_cell.length_b   1.000
_cell.length_c   1.000
_cell.angle_alpha   90.00
_cell.angle_beta   90.00
_cell.angle_gamma   90.00
#
_symmetry.space_group_name_H-M   'P 1'
#
loop_
_entity.id
_entity.type
_entity.pdbx_description
1 polymer ?
#
loop_
_entity_poly.entity_id
_entity_poly.type
_entity_poly.pdbx_seq_one_letter_code
_entity_poly.pdbx_strand_id
1 'polypeptide(L)' 'MNAGTRLAGMAIFSPVLGFKPWRAERSRGSKEPKPRMETFLPSTTESMMVSIAASTTMDTSVLVSSVRAATRLTKSALFI' A
#
# COMPACT_ATOMS: atom_id res chain seq x y z
N MET A 1 -19.99 29.59 -7.33
CA MET A 1 -19.41 28.29 -6.95
C MET A 1 -18.51 27.82 -8.08
N ASN A 2 -17.19 27.78 -7.90
CA ASN A 2 -16.27 27.25 -8.92
C ASN A 2 -15.97 25.78 -8.60
N ALA A 3 -16.45 24.87 -9.43
CA ALA A 3 -16.24 23.43 -9.27
C ALA A 3 -14.79 23.08 -9.65
N GLY A 4 -14.01 22.63 -8.67
CA GLY A 4 -12.68 22.07 -8.90
C GLY A 4 -12.77 20.57 -9.17
N THR A 5 -12.25 20.11 -10.30
CA THR A 5 -12.15 18.68 -10.60
C THR A 5 -10.91 18.12 -9.93
N ARG A 6 -11.05 17.26 -8.91
CA ARG A 6 -9.93 16.43 -8.42
C ARG A 6 -9.73 15.29 -9.41
N LEU A 7 -8.52 15.15 -9.95
CA LEU A 7 -8.18 14.02 -10.82
C LEU A 7 -8.29 12.73 -10.00
N ALA A 8 -9.04 11.76 -10.52
CA ALA A 8 -9.23 10.48 -9.88
C ALA A 8 -7.90 9.71 -9.85
N GLY A 9 -7.48 9.26 -8.66
CA GLY A 9 -6.36 8.33 -8.53
C GLY A 9 -6.69 6.97 -9.15
N MET A 10 -5.68 6.31 -9.73
CA MET A 10 -5.80 4.92 -10.16
C MET A 10 -5.34 4.01 -9.03
N ALA A 11 -6.19 3.06 -8.64
CA ALA A 11 -5.82 1.99 -7.72
C ALA A 11 -5.69 0.68 -8.50
N ILE A 12 -4.59 -0.05 -8.25
CA ILE A 12 -4.35 -1.39 -8.79
C ILE A 12 -4.36 -2.34 -7.59
N PHE A 13 -5.30 -3.29 -7.58
CA PHE A 13 -5.39 -4.32 -6.56
C PHE A 13 -5.46 -5.68 -7.26
N SER A 14 -4.53 -6.59 -6.98
CA SER A 14 -4.52 -7.93 -7.60
C SER A 14 -3.82 -8.95 -6.68
N PRO A 15 -4.56 -9.87 -6.05
CA PRO A 15 -3.98 -11.04 -5.37
C PRO A 15 -3.67 -12.20 -6.33
N VAL A 16 -4.26 -12.26 -7.53
CA VAL A 16 -3.95 -13.24 -8.59
C VAL A 16 -3.87 -12.52 -9.94
N LEU A 17 -2.81 -12.82 -10.69
CA LEU A 17 -2.30 -12.14 -11.89
C LEU A 17 -3.39 -11.76 -12.90
N GLY A 18 -3.78 -10.49 -12.86
CA GLY A 18 -4.68 -9.86 -13.80
C GLY A 18 -4.81 -8.38 -13.44
N PHE A 19 -3.85 -7.58 -13.89
CA PHE A 19 -3.78 -6.13 -13.61
C PHE A 19 -4.95 -5.39 -14.27
N LYS A 20 -6.15 -5.45 -13.67
CA LYS A 20 -7.32 -4.74 -14.16
C LYS A 20 -7.41 -3.38 -13.43
N PRO A 21 -7.11 -2.25 -14.10
CA PRO A 21 -7.19 -0.94 -13.48
C PRO A 21 -8.65 -0.58 -13.20
N TRP A 22 -8.99 -0.30 -11.94
CA TRP A 22 -10.31 0.21 -11.56
C TRP A 22 -10.28 1.74 -11.53
N ARG A 23 -11.20 2.40 -12.23
CA ARG A 23 -11.32 3.86 -12.18
C ARG A 23 -12.03 4.26 -10.88
N ALA A 24 -11.35 5.03 -10.04
CA ALA A 24 -11.99 5.62 -8.86
C ALA A 24 -13.09 6.61 -9.27
N GLU A 25 -14.13 6.68 -8.44
CA GLU A 25 -15.27 7.58 -8.63
C GLU A 25 -14.82 9.05 -8.61
N ARG A 26 -15.33 9.87 -9.54
CA ARG A 26 -14.94 11.28 -9.65
C ARG A 26 -15.67 12.08 -8.58
N SER A 27 -14.97 12.56 -7.55
CA SER A 27 -15.54 13.46 -6.56
C SER A 27 -15.54 14.91 -7.06
N ARG A 28 -16.68 15.59 -6.97
CA ARG A 28 -16.81 17.01 -7.31
C ARG A 28 -16.35 17.85 -6.11
N GLY A 29 -15.12 18.38 -6.18
CA GLY A 29 -14.57 19.23 -5.12
C GLY A 29 -15.03 20.69 -5.25
N SER A 30 -15.49 21.28 -4.15
CA SER A 30 -15.58 22.75 -4.03
C SER A 30 -14.17 23.33 -3.99
N LYS A 31 -13.89 24.39 -4.75
CA LYS A 31 -12.64 25.14 -4.63
C LYS A 31 -12.72 26.07 -3.42
N GLU A 32 -12.71 25.50 -2.22
CA GLU A 32 -12.54 26.26 -0.98
C GLU A 32 -11.11 26.79 -0.87
N PRO A 33 -10.89 27.97 -0.26
CA PRO A 33 -9.55 28.43 0.07
C PRO A 33 -8.87 27.33 0.89
N LYS A 34 -7.71 26.85 0.42
CA LYS A 34 -6.99 25.76 1.07
C LYS A 34 -6.82 26.10 2.55
N PRO A 35 -7.28 25.26 3.50
CA PRO A 35 -6.74 25.35 4.84
C PRO A 35 -5.22 25.21 4.69
N ARG A 36 -4.49 26.06 5.41
CA ARG A 36 -3.04 26.16 5.39
C ARG A 36 -2.43 24.82 5.75
N MET A 37 -2.27 23.95 4.76
CA MET A 37 -1.84 22.56 4.89
C MET A 37 -2.65 21.83 5.97
N GLU A 38 -3.57 20.94 5.56
CA GLU A 38 -3.99 19.83 6.43
C GLU A 38 -2.73 18.99 6.69
N THR A 39 -1.86 19.50 7.55
CA THR A 39 -0.74 18.79 8.13
C THR A 39 -1.46 17.70 8.88
N PHE A 40 -1.46 16.50 8.31
CA PHE A 40 -2.07 15.31 8.89
C PHE A 40 -1.99 15.43 10.40
N LEU A 41 -3.14 15.36 11.08
CA LEU A 41 -3.18 15.34 12.54
C LEU A 41 -2.05 14.40 13.03
N PRO A 42 -1.31 14.75 14.09
CA PRO A 42 -0.18 13.95 14.53
C PRO A 42 -0.56 12.46 14.71
N SER A 43 -1.81 12.18 15.11
CA SER A 43 -2.40 10.84 15.17
C SER A 43 -2.42 10.08 13.83
N THR A 44 -2.74 10.75 12.71
CA THR A 44 -2.66 10.14 11.37
C THR A 44 -1.23 9.83 10.94
N THR A 45 -0.26 10.65 11.36
CA THR A 45 1.17 10.39 11.10
C THR A 45 1.68 9.23 11.95
N GLU A 46 1.31 9.18 13.23
CA GLU A 46 1.62 8.07 14.13
C GLU A 46 1.04 6.74 13.62
N SER A 47 -0.25 6.73 13.28
CA SER A 47 -0.90 5.55 12.69
C SER A 47 -0.22 5.09 11.41
N MET A 48 0.22 6.02 10.56
CA MET A 48 0.98 5.70 9.35
C MET A 48 2.36 5.11 9.68
N MET A 49 3.10 5.68 10.63
CA MET A 49 4.39 5.13 11.08
C MET A 49 4.23 3.71 11.64
N VAL A 50 3.24 3.47 12.50
CA VAL A 50 2.95 2.14 13.05
C VAL A 50 2.60 1.16 11.94
N SER A 51 1.79 1.57 10.97
CA SER A 51 1.40 0.73 9.84
C SER A 51 2.60 0.34 8.97
N ILE A 52 3.48 1.30 8.68
CA ILE A 52 4.71 1.05 7.91
C ILE A 52 5.66 0.11 8.69
N ALA A 53 5.82 0.32 10.00
CA ALA A 53 6.65 -0.54 10.83
C ALA A 53 6.10 -1.99 10.89
N ALA A 54 4.79 -2.15 11.05
CA ALA A 54 4.13 -3.45 11.03
C ALA A 54 4.28 -4.15 9.66
N SER A 55 4.06 -3.43 8.55
CA SER A 55 4.26 -3.96 7.19
C SER A 55 5.70 -4.42 6.98
N THR A 56 6.68 -3.59 7.34
CA THR A 56 8.11 -3.91 7.19
C THR A 56 8.48 -5.17 8.00
N THR A 57 7.95 -5.29 9.22
CA THR A 57 8.18 -6.47 10.07
C THR A 57 7.54 -7.73 9.48
N MET A 58 6.32 -7.62 8.94
CA MET A 58 5.65 -8.73 8.26
C MET A 58 6.43 -9.17 7.01
N ASP A 59 6.85 -8.22 6.17
CA ASP A 59 7.59 -8.48 4.94
C ASP A 59 8.91 -9.20 5.23
N THR A 60 9.66 -8.74 6.24
CA THR A 60 10.91 -9.39 6.66
C THR A 60 10.68 -10.82 7.16
N SER A 61 9.64 -11.06 7.95
CA SER A 61 9.27 -12.41 8.43
C SER A 61 8.93 -13.35 7.26
N VAL A 62 8.11 -12.88 6.30
CA VAL A 62 7.76 -13.63 5.09
C VAL A 62 9.01 -13.98 4.29
N LEU A 63 9.92 -13.03 4.08
CA LEU A 63 11.18 -13.27 3.37
C LEU A 63 12.05 -14.32 4.08
N VAL A 64 12.22 -14.23 5.39
CA VAL A 64 13.00 -15.22 6.17
C VAL A 64 12.39 -16.61 6.05
N SER A 65 11.07 -16.73 6.15
CA SER A 65 10.38 -18.01 6.00
C SER A 65 10.57 -18.61 4.61
N SER A 66 10.52 -17.77 3.57
CA SER A 66 10.74 -18.15 2.17
C SER A 66 12.17 -18.65 1.96
N VAL A 67 13.18 -17.92 2.45
CA VAL A 67 14.59 -18.34 2.35
C VAL A 67 14.84 -19.66 3.07
N ARG A 68 14.25 -19.85 4.26
CA ARG A 68 14.35 -21.10 5.02
C ARG A 68 13.71 -22.27 4.27
N ALA A 69 12.54 -22.06 3.67
CA ALA A 69 11.86 -23.06 2.86
C ALA A 69 12.71 -23.43 1.63
N ALA A 70 13.22 -22.44 0.90
CA ALA A 70 14.10 -22.65 -0.25
C ALA A 70 15.34 -23.45 0.13
N THR A 71 16.01 -23.09 1.23
CA THR A 71 17.17 -23.82 1.75
C THR A 71 16.84 -25.28 2.07
N ARG A 72 15.70 -25.52 2.73
CA ARG A 72 15.25 -26.88 3.06
C ARG A 72 14.98 -27.70 1.79
N LEU A 73 14.34 -27.10 0.79
CA LEU A 73 14.07 -27.75 -0.50
C LEU A 73 15.37 -28.12 -1.22
N THR A 74 16.32 -27.19 -1.32
CA THR A 74 17.63 -27.46 -1.94
C THR A 74 18.38 -28.57 -1.20
N LYS A 75 18.41 -28.54 0.14
CA LYS A 75 19.01 -29.63 0.92
C LYS A 75 18.31 -30.96 0.66
N SER A 76 16.98 -30.99 0.63
CA SER A 76 16.25 -32.23 0.34
C SER A 76 16.58 -32.79 -1.05
N ALA A 77 16.74 -31.93 -2.06
CA ALA A 77 17.06 -32.36 -3.42
C ALA A 77 18.49 -32.93 -3.56
N LEU A 78 19.43 -32.48 -2.73
CA LEU A 78 20.82 -32.98 -2.73
C LEU A 78 21.00 -34.33 -2.03
N PHE A 79 20.04 -34.76 -1.22
CA PHE A 79 20.03 -36.04 -0.51
C PHE A 79 19.08 -37.06 -1.15
N ILE A 80 18.74 -36.86 -2.43
CA ILE A 80 18.10 -37.87 -3.31
C ILE A 80 19.16 -38.86 -3.79
#